data_AF-A0A8K0CI04-F1
#
_entry.id   AF-A0A8K0CI04-F1
#
_cell.length_a   1.000
_cell.length_b   1.000
_cell.length_c   1.000
_cell.angle_alpha   90.00
_cell.angle_beta   90.00
_cell.angle_gamma   90.00
#
_symmetry.space_group_name_H-M   'P 1'
#
loop_
_entity.id
_entity.type
_entity.pdbx_description
1 polymer ?
#
loop_
_entity_poly.entity_id
_entity_poly.type
_entity_poly.pdbx_seq_one_letter_code
_entity_poly.pdbx_strand_id
1 'polypeptide(L)'
;MPRTTIYLIGAMKNQILGSKLPSQNDCLSVLFYNMRVVNMNFSEAANLVIDECLIFWKKARIPTKHRSDCVKKLKKLYETWRNLEKSCKRLSDTQKSKENIFEVNMNNLFDIAHANAVSLISIEEDQEFLIAQRKPNREGSMIGIDLKLTAAEKRKAERKKKKKQKSRELKQK
;
A
#
# COMPACT_ATOMS: atom_id res chain seq x y z
N MET A 1 -9.44 14.78 -23.97
CA MET A 1 -8.60 13.87 -23.18
C MET A 1 -8.57 14.34 -21.73
N PRO A 2 -8.84 13.48 -20.74
CA PRO A 2 -8.66 13.87 -19.34
C PRO A 2 -7.22 14.32 -19.10
N ARG A 3 -7.01 15.34 -18.24
CA ARG A 3 -5.66 15.80 -17.88
C ARG A 3 -4.83 14.60 -17.43
N THR A 4 -3.76 14.31 -18.15
CA THR A 4 -2.87 13.17 -17.93
C THR A 4 -2.04 13.33 -16.65
N THR A 5 -1.84 14.57 -16.22
CA THR A 5 -1.08 14.94 -15.02
C THR A 5 -1.98 15.49 -13.92
N ILE A 6 -1.58 15.21 -12.70
CA ILE A 6 -2.27 15.59 -11.48
C ILE A 6 -1.34 16.44 -10.65
N TYR A 7 -1.88 17.55 -10.16
CA TYR A 7 -1.17 18.50 -9.32
C TYR A 7 -0.41 17.80 -8.18
N LEU A 8 0.89 18.06 -8.04
CA LEU A 8 1.83 17.48 -7.07
C LEU A 8 2.01 15.93 -7.10
N ILE A 9 1.33 15.21 -8.00
CA ILE A 9 1.40 13.75 -8.09
C ILE A 9 2.06 13.30 -9.39
N GLY A 10 1.82 14.03 -10.49
CA GLY A 10 2.32 13.66 -11.81
C GLY A 10 1.34 12.79 -12.60
N ALA A 11 1.86 11.85 -13.38
CA ALA A 11 1.05 11.04 -14.30
C ALA A 11 0.21 9.99 -13.56
N MET A 12 -1.02 9.78 -14.04
CA MET A 12 -1.84 8.66 -13.60
C MET A 12 -1.23 7.33 -14.05
N LYS A 13 -1.38 6.30 -13.21
CA LYS A 13 -0.95 4.93 -13.53
C LYS A 13 -2.16 4.02 -13.42
N ASN A 14 -2.31 3.07 -14.33
CA ASN A 14 -3.45 2.13 -14.30
C ASN A 14 -3.34 1.03 -13.24
N GLN A 15 -2.13 0.79 -12.70
CA GLN A 15 -1.86 -0.23 -11.70
C GLN A 15 -0.58 0.11 -10.92
N ILE A 16 -0.44 -0.46 -9.72
CA ILE A 16 0.81 -0.35 -8.94
C ILE A 16 1.86 -1.30 -9.53
N LEU A 17 3.01 -0.76 -9.93
CA LEU A 17 4.11 -1.51 -10.54
C LEU A 17 5.41 -1.37 -9.74
N GLY A 18 6.31 -2.33 -9.95
CA GLY A 18 7.66 -2.33 -9.42
C GLY A 18 7.93 -3.49 -8.47
N SER A 19 9.12 -3.47 -7.86
CA SER A 19 9.61 -4.50 -6.95
C SER A 19 9.69 -4.03 -5.49
N LYS A 20 9.34 -2.77 -5.22
CA LYS A 20 9.33 -2.15 -3.88
C LYS A 20 7.93 -2.19 -3.25
N LEU A 21 7.82 -1.92 -1.96
CA LEU A 21 6.51 -1.68 -1.36
C LEU A 21 5.91 -0.37 -1.92
N PRO A 22 4.57 -0.28 -2.09
CA PRO A 22 3.92 0.86 -2.73
C PRO A 22 4.23 2.19 -2.03
N SER A 23 4.51 3.24 -2.79
CA SER A 23 4.62 4.61 -2.25
C SER A 23 3.26 5.28 -2.11
N GLN A 24 3.24 6.41 -1.42
CA GLN A 24 2.09 7.32 -1.42
C GLN A 24 1.74 7.77 -2.84
N ASN A 25 2.74 8.09 -3.66
CA ASN A 25 2.56 8.45 -5.07
C ASN A 25 1.91 7.33 -5.88
N ASP A 26 2.37 6.08 -5.73
CA ASP A 26 1.81 4.95 -6.48
C ASP A 26 0.33 4.77 -6.14
N CYS A 27 -0.04 4.84 -4.85
CA CYS A 27 -1.42 4.71 -4.41
C CYS A 27 -2.31 5.81 -4.98
N LEU A 28 -1.86 7.08 -4.92
CA LEU A 28 -2.64 8.21 -5.45
C LEU A 28 -2.75 8.16 -6.98
N SER A 29 -1.67 7.82 -7.68
CA SER A 29 -1.64 7.75 -9.14
C SER A 29 -2.67 6.75 -9.68
N VAL A 30 -2.80 5.60 -9.04
CA VAL A 30 -3.79 4.56 -9.38
C VAL A 30 -5.20 4.95 -8.95
N LEU A 31 -5.34 5.55 -7.76
CA LEU A 31 -6.64 6.06 -7.30
C LEU A 31 -7.25 7.02 -8.33
N PHE A 32 -6.47 7.97 -8.84
CA PHE A 32 -6.97 8.92 -9.82
C PHE A 32 -7.23 8.30 -11.20
N TYR A 33 -6.44 7.33 -11.63
CA TYR A 33 -6.72 6.60 -12.86
C TYR A 33 -8.10 5.93 -12.77
N ASN A 34 -8.35 5.22 -11.68
CA ASN A 34 -9.64 4.54 -11.45
C ASN A 34 -10.81 5.53 -11.40
N MET A 35 -10.62 6.70 -10.79
CA MET A 35 -11.68 7.72 -10.72
C MET A 35 -11.92 8.46 -12.04
N ARG A 36 -10.86 8.81 -12.79
CA ARG A 36 -10.94 9.73 -13.94
C ARG A 36 -11.00 9.03 -15.30
N VAL A 37 -10.47 7.81 -15.38
CA VAL A 37 -10.39 7.03 -16.62
C VAL A 37 -11.39 5.87 -16.57
N VAL A 38 -11.44 5.15 -15.45
CA VAL A 38 -12.36 4.01 -15.27
C VAL A 38 -13.74 4.45 -14.77
N ASN A 39 -13.89 5.71 -14.34
CA ASN A 39 -15.13 6.30 -13.82
C ASN A 39 -15.71 5.58 -12.58
N MET A 40 -14.84 5.02 -11.73
CA MET A 40 -15.24 4.46 -10.44
C MET A 40 -15.56 5.57 -9.44
N ASN A 41 -16.48 5.30 -8.51
CA ASN A 41 -16.64 6.19 -7.37
C ASN A 41 -15.42 6.10 -6.43
N PHE A 42 -15.25 7.12 -5.59
CA PHE A 42 -14.09 7.20 -4.70
C PHE A 42 -13.96 6.00 -3.75
N SER A 43 -15.08 5.47 -3.26
CA SER A 43 -15.07 4.32 -2.35
C SER A 43 -14.56 3.06 -3.06
N GLU A 44 -15.10 2.75 -4.23
CA GLU A 44 -14.68 1.63 -5.06
C GLU A 44 -13.21 1.75 -5.46
N ALA A 45 -12.82 2.91 -5.98
CA ALA A 45 -11.44 3.17 -6.41
C ALA A 45 -10.45 3.02 -5.25
N ALA A 46 -10.77 3.56 -4.06
CA ALA A 46 -9.91 3.42 -2.88
C ALA A 46 -9.81 1.97 -2.38
N ASN A 47 -10.90 1.22 -2.43
CA ASN A 47 -10.91 -0.20 -2.09
C ASN A 47 -9.99 -1.00 -3.03
N LEU A 48 -10.09 -0.75 -4.34
CA LEU A 48 -9.29 -1.44 -5.35
C LEU A 48 -7.79 -1.17 -5.18
N VAL A 49 -7.41 0.10 -4.95
CA VAL A 49 -6.01 0.48 -4.67
C VAL A 49 -5.48 -0.22 -3.42
N ILE A 50 -6.28 -0.33 -2.36
CA ILE A 50 -5.86 -1.03 -1.14
C ILE A 50 -5.70 -2.54 -1.39
N ASP A 51 -6.56 -3.15 -2.21
CA ASP A 51 -6.43 -4.56 -2.56
C ASP A 51 -5.16 -4.81 -3.37
N GLU A 52 -4.81 -3.93 -4.32
CA GLU A 52 -3.52 -3.96 -5.02
C GLU A 52 -2.34 -3.81 -4.04
N CYS A 53 -2.39 -2.84 -3.14
CA CYS A 53 -1.37 -2.67 -2.11
C CYS A 53 -1.18 -3.95 -1.29
N LEU A 54 -2.27 -4.54 -0.79
CA LEU A 54 -2.22 -5.74 0.04
C LEU A 54 -1.52 -6.92 -0.66
N ILE A 55 -1.54 -6.99 -2.00
CA ILE A 55 -0.79 -8.01 -2.76
C ILE A 55 0.72 -7.82 -2.56
N PHE A 56 1.25 -6.59 -2.63
CA PHE A 56 2.67 -6.31 -2.42
C PHE A 56 3.10 -6.65 -0.98
N TRP A 57 2.31 -6.23 0.00
CA TRP A 57 2.60 -6.51 1.40
C TRP A 57 2.53 -8.00 1.74
N LYS A 58 1.59 -8.72 1.11
CA LYS A 58 1.49 -10.18 1.23
C LYS A 58 2.68 -10.89 0.58
N LYS A 59 3.17 -10.41 -0.56
CA LYS A 59 4.39 -10.92 -1.21
C LYS A 59 5.62 -10.74 -0.33
N ALA A 60 5.71 -9.61 0.36
CA ALA A 60 6.76 -9.31 1.34
C ALA A 60 6.56 -10.02 2.69
N ARG A 61 5.48 -10.79 2.88
CA ARG A 61 5.15 -11.52 4.13
C ARG A 61 5.03 -10.64 5.37
N ILE A 62 4.85 -9.33 5.18
CA ILE A 62 4.75 -8.39 6.27
C ILE A 62 3.29 -8.32 6.75
N PRO A 63 3.03 -8.51 8.05
CA PRO A 63 1.69 -8.34 8.60
C PRO A 63 1.19 -6.90 8.41
N THR A 64 -0.05 -6.76 7.94
CA THR A 64 -0.69 -5.46 7.69
C THR A 64 -1.76 -5.14 8.72
N LYS A 65 -2.17 -3.87 8.78
CA LYS A 65 -3.35 -3.42 9.52
C LYS A 65 -4.63 -3.98 8.88
N HIS A 66 -5.74 -3.85 9.60
CA HIS A 66 -7.04 -4.21 9.05
C HIS A 66 -7.34 -3.38 7.79
N ARG A 67 -7.98 -4.02 6.79
CA ARG A 67 -8.25 -3.42 5.47
C ARG A 67 -8.95 -2.06 5.57
N SER A 68 -9.92 -1.93 6.48
CA SER A 68 -10.62 -0.67 6.70
C SER A 68 -9.70 0.48 7.12
N ASP A 69 -8.66 0.18 7.92
CA ASP A 69 -7.74 1.21 8.40
C ASP A 69 -6.74 1.60 7.32
N CYS A 70 -6.36 0.67 6.45
CA CYS A 70 -5.61 0.95 5.23
C CYS A 70 -6.40 1.90 4.30
N VAL A 71 -7.70 1.63 4.10
CA VAL A 71 -8.59 2.52 3.34
C VAL A 71 -8.68 3.89 3.99
N LYS A 72 -8.90 3.98 5.31
CA LYS A 72 -8.92 5.26 6.04
C LYS A 72 -7.61 6.05 5.84
N LYS A 73 -6.46 5.37 5.84
CA LYS A 73 -5.16 6.00 5.57
C LYS A 73 -5.09 6.59 4.17
N LEU A 74 -5.56 5.87 3.14
CA LEU A 74 -5.61 6.37 1.77
C LEU A 74 -6.56 7.56 1.64
N LYS A 75 -7.72 7.53 2.31
CA LYS A 75 -8.66 8.65 2.34
C LYS A 75 -8.03 9.91 2.92
N LYS A 76 -7.33 9.79 4.06
CA LYS A 76 -6.62 10.91 4.69
C LYS A 76 -5.54 11.48 3.77
N LEU A 77 -4.82 10.63 3.06
CA LEU A 77 -3.80 11.05 2.08
C LEU A 77 -4.44 11.84 0.92
N TYR A 78 -5.55 11.33 0.37
CA TYR A 78 -6.33 12.03 -0.65
C TYR A 78 -6.89 13.37 -0.16
N GLU A 79 -7.42 13.43 1.06
CA GLU A 79 -7.93 14.68 1.65
C GLU A 79 -6.83 15.72 1.84
N THR A 80 -5.65 15.28 2.28
CA THR A 80 -4.46 16.14 2.40
C THR A 80 -4.11 16.75 1.04
N TRP A 81 -4.03 15.92 0.00
CA TRP A 81 -3.82 16.37 -1.37
C TRP A 81 -4.91 17.33 -1.85
N ARG A 82 -6.19 16.99 -1.61
CA ARG A 82 -7.32 17.78 -2.08
C ARG A 82 -7.35 19.17 -1.46
N ASN A 83 -6.94 19.29 -0.21
CA ASN A 83 -6.80 20.58 0.46
C ASN A 83 -5.68 21.43 -0.16
N LEU A 84 -4.55 20.82 -0.53
CA LEU A 84 -3.46 21.50 -1.25
C LEU A 84 -3.91 21.96 -2.63
N GLU A 85 -4.61 21.09 -3.38
CA GLU A 85 -5.13 21.44 -4.71
C GLU A 85 -6.12 22.61 -4.64
N LYS A 86 -6.96 22.69 -3.60
CA LYS A 86 -7.88 23.83 -3.41
C LYS A 86 -7.15 25.15 -3.17
N SER A 87 -6.00 25.12 -2.50
CA SER A 87 -5.22 26.32 -2.17
C SER A 87 -4.05 26.58 -3.10
N CYS A 88 -3.91 25.84 -4.21
CA CYS A 88 -2.78 25.93 -5.14
C CYS A 88 -2.57 27.32 -5.77
N LYS A 89 -3.61 28.17 -5.80
CA LYS A 89 -3.54 29.55 -6.30
C LYS A 89 -2.95 30.53 -5.28
N ARG A 90 -2.80 30.14 -4.01
CA ARG A 90 -2.27 31.01 -2.95
C ARG A 90 -0.74 30.97 -3.01
N LEU A 91 -0.12 32.12 -3.25
CA LEU A 91 1.35 32.23 -3.37
C LEU A 91 2.07 32.45 -2.04
N SER A 92 1.43 32.15 -0.90
CA SER A 92 2.04 32.36 0.42
C SER A 92 3.14 31.35 0.68
N ASP A 93 4.17 31.77 1.44
CA ASP A 93 5.28 30.89 1.79
C ASP A 93 4.83 29.67 2.60
N THR A 94 3.81 29.84 3.45
CA THR A 94 3.18 28.72 4.16
C THR A 94 2.59 27.68 3.21
N GLN A 95 1.99 28.10 2.10
CA GLN A 95 1.43 27.18 1.11
C GLN A 95 2.55 26.45 0.37
N LYS A 96 3.56 27.17 -0.12
CA LYS A 96 4.74 26.58 -0.79
C LYS A 96 5.45 25.55 0.09
N SER A 97 5.63 25.86 1.38
CA SER A 97 6.22 24.92 2.33
C SER A 97 5.39 23.65 2.51
N LYS A 98 4.06 23.76 2.54
CA LYS A 98 3.17 22.57 2.62
C LYS A 98 3.23 21.72 1.35
N GLU A 99 3.29 22.35 0.18
CA GLU A 99 3.43 21.67 -1.11
C GLU A 99 4.76 20.92 -1.19
N ASN A 100 5.87 21.57 -0.83
CA ASN A 100 7.20 20.94 -0.81
C ASN A 100 7.25 19.75 0.16
N ILE A 101 6.72 19.90 1.39
CA ILE A 101 6.62 18.79 2.35
C ILE A 101 5.80 17.63 1.76
N PHE A 102 4.70 17.94 1.07
CA PHE A 102 3.87 16.92 0.44
C PHE A 102 4.63 16.19 -0.68
N GLU A 103 5.30 16.91 -1.58
CA GLU A 103 6.09 16.36 -2.68
C GLU A 103 7.25 15.48 -2.20
N VAL A 104 8.03 15.94 -1.21
CA VAL A 104 9.11 15.14 -0.61
C VAL A 104 8.57 13.83 -0.02
N ASN A 105 7.38 13.88 0.60
CA ASN A 105 6.74 12.71 1.18
C ASN A 105 6.07 11.78 0.16
N MET A 106 5.85 12.21 -1.08
CA MET A 106 5.17 11.39 -2.10
C MET A 106 5.91 10.09 -2.39
N ASN A 107 7.24 10.12 -2.38
CA ASN A 107 8.06 8.95 -2.61
C ASN A 107 8.26 8.08 -1.36
N ASN A 108 7.69 8.47 -0.22
CA ASN A 108 7.76 7.67 1.00
C ASN A 108 6.80 6.47 0.92
N LEU A 109 7.09 5.48 1.76
CA LEU A 109 6.31 4.25 1.88
C LEU A 109 4.86 4.58 2.25
N PHE A 110 3.91 3.97 1.53
CA PHE A 110 2.53 3.90 1.99
C PHE A 110 2.41 2.84 3.09
N ASP A 111 2.86 3.19 4.30
CA ASP A 111 3.04 2.21 5.38
C ASP A 111 1.69 1.75 5.96
N ILE A 112 1.32 0.51 5.62
CA ILE A 112 0.16 -0.19 6.16
C ILE A 112 0.56 -1.40 7.02
N ALA A 113 1.82 -1.47 7.45
CA ALA A 113 2.30 -2.50 8.35
C ALA A 113 1.50 -2.50 9.66
N HIS A 114 1.27 -3.68 10.23
CA HIS A 114 0.74 -3.81 11.58
C HIS A 114 1.63 -3.04 12.58
N ALA A 115 1.05 -2.52 13.67
CA ALA A 115 1.81 -1.74 14.66
C ALA A 115 3.01 -2.55 15.21
N ASN A 116 2.77 -3.84 15.42
CA ASN A 116 3.77 -4.80 15.89
C ASN A 116 4.37 -5.63 14.72
N ALA A 117 4.40 -5.11 13.49
CA ALA A 117 4.85 -5.88 12.33
C ALA A 117 6.26 -6.46 12.53
N VAL A 118 7.20 -5.64 13.01
CA VAL A 118 8.60 -6.05 13.21
C VAL A 118 8.71 -7.26 14.14
N SER A 119 7.97 -7.28 15.26
CA SER A 119 8.01 -8.41 16.20
C SER A 119 7.20 -9.64 15.74
N LEU A 120 6.23 -9.45 14.84
CA LEU A 120 5.44 -10.55 14.28
C LEU A 120 6.14 -11.26 13.11
N ILE A 121 7.03 -10.57 12.41
CA ILE A 121 7.82 -11.15 11.33
C ILE A 121 8.87 -12.08 11.95
N SER A 122 8.88 -13.34 11.56
CA SER A 122 9.84 -14.32 12.09
C SER A 122 11.19 -14.32 11.37
N ILE A 123 11.22 -13.82 10.13
CA ILE A 123 12.41 -13.84 9.26
C ILE A 123 13.11 -12.50 9.39
N GLU A 124 14.37 -12.50 9.78
CA GLU A 124 15.17 -11.29 9.96
C GLU A 124 15.27 -10.46 8.67
N GLU A 125 15.49 -11.10 7.53
CA GLU A 125 15.54 -10.45 6.21
C GLU A 125 14.25 -9.67 5.88
N ASP A 126 13.06 -10.22 6.20
CA ASP A 126 11.78 -9.54 5.99
C ASP A 126 11.64 -8.31 6.92
N GLN A 127 12.20 -8.37 8.14
CA GLN A 127 12.23 -7.24 9.07
C GLN A 127 13.16 -6.13 8.57
N GLU A 128 14.37 -6.50 8.16
CA GLU A 128 15.37 -5.59 7.59
C GLU A 128 14.84 -4.91 6.33
N PHE A 129 14.16 -5.68 5.46
CA PHE A 129 13.49 -5.15 4.28
C PHE A 129 12.44 -4.09 4.65
N LEU A 130 11.57 -4.35 5.64
CA LEU A 130 10.59 -3.35 6.09
C LEU A 130 11.28 -2.09 6.63
N ILE A 131 12.37 -2.23 7.40
CA ILE A 131 13.14 -1.09 7.93
C ILE A 131 13.78 -0.30 6.79
N ALA A 132 14.38 -0.96 5.79
CA ALA A 132 14.98 -0.34 4.62
C ALA A 132 13.95 0.41 3.76
N GLN A 133 12.75 -0.16 3.59
CA GLN A 133 11.64 0.49 2.89
C GLN A 133 11.08 1.72 3.63
N ARG A 134 11.27 1.84 4.95
CA ARG A 134 10.86 3.01 5.74
C ARG A 134 11.87 4.16 5.69
N LYS A 135 13.13 3.88 5.35
CA LYS A 135 14.17 4.91 5.18
C LYS A 135 13.90 5.78 3.95
N PRO A 136 14.46 6.99 3.89
CA PRO A 136 14.51 7.79 2.66
C PRO A 136 15.03 6.93 1.50
N ASN A 137 14.56 7.20 0.28
CA ASN A 137 14.90 6.45 -0.95
C ASN A 137 14.37 4.99 -1.03
N ARG A 138 13.78 4.45 0.05
CA ARG A 138 13.16 3.12 0.11
C ARG A 138 14.09 2.04 -0.44
N GLU A 139 15.19 1.80 0.25
CA GLU A 139 16.21 0.84 -0.17
C GLU A 139 15.72 -0.60 -0.11
N GLY A 140 16.25 -1.45 -0.99
CA GLY A 140 15.82 -2.84 -1.14
C GLY A 140 14.66 -3.02 -2.12
N SER A 141 14.47 -4.27 -2.56
CA SER A 141 13.42 -4.69 -3.48
C SER A 141 13.15 -6.18 -3.35
N MET A 142 11.91 -6.61 -3.60
CA MET A 142 11.47 -8.01 -3.58
C MET A 142 11.95 -8.79 -4.84
N ILE A 143 13.25 -8.82 -5.10
CA ILE A 143 13.81 -9.55 -6.25
C ILE A 143 13.83 -11.05 -5.91
N GLY A 144 13.09 -11.83 -6.71
CA GLY A 144 13.06 -13.29 -6.61
C GLY A 144 12.02 -13.83 -5.63
N ILE A 145 11.32 -14.90 -6.03
CA ILE A 145 10.45 -15.66 -5.14
C ILE A 145 11.28 -16.82 -4.60
N ASP A 146 11.47 -16.90 -3.28
CA ASP A 146 12.02 -18.12 -2.67
C ASP A 146 10.99 -19.25 -2.80
N LEU A 147 11.18 -20.08 -3.83
CA LEU A 147 10.31 -21.21 -4.16
C LEU A 147 10.29 -22.27 -3.05
N LYS A 148 11.42 -22.49 -2.35
CA LYS A 148 11.51 -23.48 -1.28
C LYS A 148 10.66 -23.05 -0.10
N LEU A 149 10.81 -21.80 0.31
CA LEU A 149 10.09 -21.25 1.44
C LEU A 149 8.59 -21.12 1.13
N THR A 150 8.24 -20.69 -0.09
CA THR A 150 6.85 -20.63 -0.57
C THR A 150 6.19 -22.02 -0.54
N ALA A 151 6.89 -23.07 -0.98
CA ALA A 151 6.36 -24.45 -0.94
C ALA A 151 6.14 -24.94 0.49
N ALA A 152 7.06 -24.64 1.41
CA ALA A 152 6.95 -25.01 2.82
C ALA A 152 5.74 -24.33 3.49
N GLU A 153 5.52 -23.04 3.22
CA GLU A 153 4.38 -22.28 3.72
C GLU A 153 3.06 -22.82 3.18
N LYS A 154 2.99 -23.14 1.89
CA LYS A 154 1.79 -23.73 1.27
C LYS A 154 1.40 -25.04 1.96
N ARG A 155 2.38 -25.93 2.19
CA ARG A 155 2.17 -27.19 2.93
C ARG A 155 1.68 -26.93 4.37
N LYS A 156 2.24 -25.93 5.07
CA LYS A 156 1.81 -25.55 6.43
C LYS A 156 0.38 -25.02 6.45
N ALA A 157 0.01 -24.19 5.47
CA ALA A 157 -1.34 -23.63 5.34
C ALA A 157 -2.38 -24.72 5.06
N GLU A 158 -2.09 -25.66 4.15
CA GLU A 158 -2.95 -26.81 3.87
C GLU A 158 -3.18 -27.68 5.10
N ARG A 159 -2.12 -27.96 5.87
CA ARG A 159 -2.23 -28.69 7.15
C ARG A 159 -3.14 -27.96 8.15
N LYS A 160 -2.99 -26.64 8.29
CA LYS A 160 -3.87 -25.82 9.17
C LYS A 160 -5.33 -25.83 8.71
N LYS A 161 -5.58 -25.71 7.40
CA LYS A 161 -6.94 -25.78 6.83
C LYS A 161 -7.60 -27.12 7.14
N LYS A 162 -6.92 -28.23 6.88
CA LYS A 162 -7.41 -29.59 7.18
C LYS A 162 -7.73 -29.77 8.67
N LYS A 163 -6.87 -29.30 9.57
CA LYS A 163 -7.13 -29.35 11.03
C LYS A 163 -8.36 -28.53 11.41
N LYS A 164 -8.49 -27.30 10.89
CA LYS A 164 -9.64 -26.43 11.18
C LYS A 164 -10.95 -27.02 10.66
N GLN A 165 -10.93 -27.65 9.49
CA GLN A 165 -12.09 -28.36 8.93
C GLN A 165 -12.51 -29.53 9.83
N LYS A 166 -11.59 -30.42 10.21
CA LYS A 166 -11.88 -31.52 11.15
C LYS A 166 -12.47 -31.03 12.47
N SER A 167 -11.94 -29.93 13.03
CA SER A 167 -12.46 -29.35 14.28
C SER A 167 -13.86 -28.74 14.15
N ARG A 168 -14.29 -28.34 12.95
CA ARG A 168 -15.65 -27.85 12.69
C ARG A 168 -16.63 -29.00 12.54
N GLU A 169 -16.23 -30.06 11.85
CA GLU A 169 -17.02 -31.29 11.70
C GLU A 169 -17.26 -31.98 13.05
N LEU A 170 -16.27 -31.96 13.95
CA LEU A 170 -16.40 -32.47 15.32
C LEU A 170 -17.30 -31.64 16.25
N LYS A 171 -17.54 -30.35 15.94
CA LYS A 171 -18.42 -29.47 16.73
C LYS A 171 -19.87 -29.46 16.25
N GLN A 172 -20.15 -30.10 15.10
CA GLN A 172 -21.49 -30.22 14.51
C GLN A 172 -22.11 -31.61 14.73
N LYS A 173 -21.38 -32.50 15.40
CA LYS A 173 -21.88 -33.76 15.95
C LYS A 173 -22.15 -33.57 17.44
#